data_AF-A0A1I6Y517-F1
#
_entry.id   AF-A0A1I6Y517-F1
#
_cell.length_a   1.000
_cell.length_b   1.000
_cell.length_c   1.000
_cell.angle_alpha   90.00
_cell.angle_beta   90.00
_cell.angle_gamma   90.00
#
_symmetry.space_group_name_H-M   'P 1'
#
loop_
_entity.id
_entity.type
_entity.pdbx_description
1 polymer ?
#
loop_
_entity_poly.entity_id
_entity_poly.type
_entity_poly.pdbx_seq_one_letter_code
_entity_poly.pdbx_strand_id
1 'polypeptide(L)'
;MNYIGSQSEKAVPAGELDRRHVGQTVSFQSNEFTVVFGTIAGIAKTEAQVYLALLGVAGGTHLKDEYDLPIGQNVYLQADPLASAEKSLSEAGKIVKEKIDEIAKNIRERQAKGDSE
;
A
#
# COMPACT_ATOMS: atom_id res chain seq x y z
N MET A 1 -4.33 -5.68 -22.47
CA MET A 1 -3.28 -5.41 -21.47
C MET A 1 -3.70 -6.03 -20.14
N ASN A 2 -2.79 -6.49 -19.28
CA ASN A 2 -3.11 -7.02 -17.94
C ASN A 2 -2.30 -6.24 -16.91
N TYR A 3 -2.84 -5.11 -16.46
CA TYR A 3 -2.14 -4.25 -15.50
C TYR A 3 -2.19 -4.86 -14.08
N ILE A 4 -1.02 -5.09 -13.50
CA ILE A 4 -0.85 -5.77 -12.20
C ILE A 4 -0.32 -4.85 -11.08
N GLY A 5 -0.39 -3.53 -11.26
CA GLY A 5 0.19 -2.57 -10.33
C GLY A 5 1.72 -2.62 -10.27
N SER A 6 2.30 -1.72 -9.50
CA SER A 6 3.72 -1.70 -9.12
C SER A 6 3.94 -2.36 -7.75
N GLN A 7 5.19 -2.68 -7.42
CA GLN A 7 5.54 -3.29 -6.12
C GLN A 7 5.23 -2.40 -4.91
N SER A 8 5.13 -1.09 -5.13
CA SER A 8 4.80 -0.08 -4.12
C SER A 8 3.29 0.16 -3.98
N GLU A 9 2.47 -0.53 -4.77
CA GLU A 9 1.02 -0.41 -4.71
C GLU A 9 0.39 -1.66 -4.08
N LYS A 10 -0.69 -1.43 -3.34
CA LYS A 10 -1.51 -2.49 -2.78
C LYS A 10 -2.73 -2.69 -3.67
N ALA A 11 -2.95 -3.91 -4.12
CA ALA A 11 -4.20 -4.31 -4.77
C ALA A 11 -5.35 -4.30 -3.75
N VAL A 12 -6.43 -3.58 -4.08
CA VAL A 12 -7.63 -3.43 -3.28
C VAL A 12 -8.85 -3.60 -4.20
N PRO A 13 -9.83 -4.46 -3.88
CA PRO A 13 -11.07 -4.52 -4.63
C PRO A 13 -11.80 -3.17 -4.58
N ALA A 14 -12.35 -2.72 -5.71
CA ALA A 14 -13.05 -1.43 -5.78
C ALA A 14 -14.17 -1.32 -4.73
N GLY A 15 -14.87 -2.42 -4.43
CA GLY A 15 -15.92 -2.47 -3.40
C GLY A 15 -15.43 -2.21 -1.97
N GLU A 16 -14.14 -2.37 -1.69
CA GLU A 16 -13.52 -2.07 -0.39
C GLU A 16 -13.10 -0.60 -0.26
N LEU A 17 -13.16 0.17 -1.35
CA LEU A 17 -12.93 1.61 -1.29
C LEU A 17 -13.99 2.28 -0.39
N ASP A 18 -13.49 3.24 0.36
CA ASP A 18 -14.25 4.02 1.34
C ASP A 18 -13.63 5.41 1.50
N ARG A 19 -14.25 6.25 2.34
CA ARG A 19 -13.83 7.64 2.58
C ARG A 19 -12.36 7.83 2.94
N ARG A 20 -11.67 6.83 3.50
CA ARG A 20 -10.25 6.92 3.90
C ARG A 20 -9.30 6.94 2.70
N HIS A 21 -9.80 6.50 1.55
CA HIS A 21 -9.04 6.43 0.31
C HIS A 21 -9.17 7.71 -0.53
N VAL A 22 -10.07 8.63 -0.17
CA VAL A 22 -10.14 9.95 -0.81
C VAL A 22 -8.83 10.70 -0.54
N GLY A 23 -8.27 11.30 -1.58
CA GLY A 23 -6.96 11.96 -1.57
C GLY A 23 -5.78 11.01 -1.82
N GLN A 24 -5.99 9.68 -1.88
CA GLN A 24 -4.92 8.75 -2.23
C GLN A 24 -4.75 8.63 -3.75
N THR A 25 -3.52 8.36 -4.16
CA THR A 25 -3.21 7.99 -5.55
C THR A 25 -3.74 6.60 -5.84
N VAL A 26 -4.45 6.47 -6.96
CA VAL A 26 -5.01 5.21 -7.46
C VAL A 26 -4.55 4.98 -8.89
N SER A 27 -4.31 3.72 -9.21
CA SER A 27 -4.14 3.26 -10.58
C SER A 27 -5.01 2.04 -10.84
N PHE A 28 -5.56 1.94 -12.05
CA PHE A 28 -6.40 0.82 -12.44
C PHE A 28 -6.53 0.75 -13.96
N GLN A 29 -6.85 -0.44 -14.46
CA GLN A 29 -7.14 -0.64 -15.86
C GLN A 29 -8.62 -0.32 -16.13
N SER A 30 -8.90 0.74 -16.90
CA SER A 30 -10.29 1.13 -17.22
C SER A 30 -10.87 0.29 -18.37
N ASN A 31 -10.04 -0.18 -19.29
CA ASN A 31 -10.42 -1.07 -20.39
C ASN A 31 -9.19 -1.85 -20.89
N GLU A 32 -9.31 -2.65 -21.95
CA GLU A 32 -8.22 -3.50 -22.46
C GLU A 32 -6.93 -2.76 -22.89
N PHE A 33 -7.03 -1.45 -23.14
CA PHE A 33 -5.97 -0.62 -23.71
C PHE A 33 -5.60 0.60 -22.85
N THR A 34 -6.32 0.86 -21.76
CA THR A 34 -6.15 2.08 -20.95
C THR A 34 -5.91 1.75 -19.48
N VAL A 35 -4.77 2.22 -18.97
CA VAL A 35 -4.49 2.31 -17.54
C VAL A 35 -4.64 3.76 -17.11
N VAL A 36 -5.41 3.97 -16.05
CA VAL A 36 -5.70 5.27 -15.46
C VAL A 36 -4.81 5.42 -14.23
N PHE A 37 -4.22 6.60 -14.09
CA PHE A 37 -3.46 7.03 -12.92
C PHE A 37 -4.06 8.35 -12.45
N GLY A 38 -4.38 8.47 -11.17
CA GLY A 38 -4.96 9.71 -10.65
C GLY A 38 -5.04 9.74 -9.14
N THR A 39 -5.64 10.81 -8.62
CA THR A 39 -5.91 10.98 -7.19
C THR A 39 -7.42 10.93 -6.96
N ILE A 40 -7.88 10.13 -5.99
CA ILE A 40 -9.31 9.98 -5.72
C ILE A 40 -9.86 11.31 -5.15
N ALA A 41 -10.78 11.94 -5.87
CA ALA A 41 -11.51 13.12 -5.40
C ALA A 41 -12.79 12.72 -4.64
N GLY A 42 -13.44 11.64 -5.05
CA GLY A 42 -14.70 11.20 -4.48
C GLY A 42 -14.99 9.74 -4.81
N ILE A 43 -15.78 9.11 -3.96
CA ILE A 43 -16.20 7.71 -4.09
C ILE A 43 -17.70 7.65 -3.80
N ALA A 44 -18.47 7.09 -4.73
CA ALA A 44 -19.83 6.63 -4.47
C ALA A 44 -19.91 5.12 -4.70
N LYS A 45 -20.69 4.42 -3.89
CA LYS A 45 -20.78 2.95 -3.93
C LYS A 45 -22.22 2.49 -3.92
N THR A 46 -22.47 1.46 -4.72
CA THR A 46 -23.71 0.68 -4.75
C THR A 46 -23.38 -0.78 -4.49
N GLU A 47 -24.40 -1.64 -4.46
CA GLU A 47 -24.20 -3.09 -4.28
C GLU A 47 -23.48 -3.76 -5.46
N ALA A 48 -23.44 -3.13 -6.64
CA ALA A 48 -22.87 -3.71 -7.86
C ALA A 48 -21.68 -2.94 -8.44
N GLN A 49 -21.57 -1.64 -8.13
CA GLN A 49 -20.59 -0.75 -8.74
C GLN A 49 -20.03 0.29 -7.77
N VAL A 50 -18.82 0.74 -8.07
CA VAL A 50 -18.15 1.87 -7.43
C VAL A 50 -17.90 2.95 -8.48
N TYR A 51 -18.36 4.15 -8.19
CA TYR A 51 -18.13 5.35 -8.98
C TYR A 51 -16.95 6.11 -8.39
N LEU A 52 -15.88 6.25 -9.16
CA LEU A 52 -14.67 6.96 -8.78
C LEU A 52 -14.55 8.28 -9.51
N ALA A 53 -14.54 9.38 -8.75
CA ALA A 53 -14.18 10.68 -9.27
C ALA A 53 -12.69 10.93 -9.05
N LEU A 54 -11.98 11.41 -10.07
CA LEU A 54 -10.56 11.74 -10.00
C LEU A 54 -10.32 13.25 -9.96
N LEU A 55 -9.34 13.67 -9.18
CA LEU A 55 -9.00 15.09 -9.00
C LEU A 55 -8.21 15.62 -10.21
N GLY A 56 -8.67 16.73 -10.79
CA GLY A 56 -7.88 17.52 -11.74
C GLY A 56 -7.66 16.88 -13.11
N VAL A 57 -8.44 15.86 -13.49
CA VAL A 57 -8.34 15.19 -14.79
C VAL A 57 -9.33 15.73 -15.84
N ALA A 58 -10.16 16.70 -15.46
CA ALA A 58 -11.16 17.33 -16.31
C ALA A 58 -10.52 18.11 -17.46
N GLY A 59 -10.89 17.75 -18.69
CA GLY A 59 -10.49 18.45 -19.92
C GLY A 59 -9.44 17.75 -20.77
N GLY A 60 -8.97 16.56 -20.39
CA GLY A 60 -8.11 15.73 -21.24
C GLY A 60 -8.88 14.94 -22.30
N THR A 61 -8.32 14.75 -23.49
CA THR A 61 -8.98 14.07 -24.63
C THR A 61 -9.29 12.58 -24.37
N HIS A 62 -8.65 11.96 -23.37
CA HIS A 62 -8.75 10.53 -23.08
C HIS A 62 -8.95 10.20 -21.59
N LEU A 63 -9.14 11.22 -20.74
CA LEU A 63 -9.38 11.04 -19.32
C LEU A 63 -10.81 11.46 -18.99
N LYS A 64 -11.51 10.59 -18.27
CA LYS A 64 -12.81 10.92 -17.68
C LYS A 64 -12.60 11.43 -16.26
N ASP A 65 -13.52 12.28 -15.83
CA ASP A 65 -13.60 12.73 -14.45
C ASP A 65 -14.13 11.64 -13.53
N GLU A 66 -14.97 10.77 -14.09
CA GLU A 66 -15.66 9.69 -13.37
C GLU A 66 -15.47 8.34 -14.08
N TYR A 67 -15.28 7.31 -13.27
CA TYR A 67 -15.13 5.92 -13.72
C TYR A 67 -16.05 4.99 -12.95
N ASP A 68 -16.69 4.09 -13.68
CA ASP A 68 -17.55 3.05 -13.14
C ASP A 68 -16.74 1.76 -13.04
N LEU A 69 -16.52 1.28 -11.82
CA LEU A 69 -15.77 0.07 -11.56
C LEU A 69 -16.69 -1.02 -11.00
N PRO A 70 -16.64 -2.25 -11.54
CA PRO A 70 -17.22 -3.41 -10.87
C PRO A 70 -16.61 -3.57 -9.47
N ILE A 71 -17.43 -3.89 -8.47
CA ILE A 71 -16.98 -4.05 -7.07
C ILE A 71 -15.82 -5.06 -6.89
N GLY A 72 -15.75 -6.10 -7.73
CA GLY A 72 -14.68 -7.10 -7.71
C GLY A 72 -13.43 -6.72 -8.50
N GLN A 73 -13.42 -5.59 -9.22
CA GLN A 73 -12.25 -5.15 -9.96
C GLN A 73 -11.18 -4.64 -8.98
N ASN A 74 -9.95 -5.11 -9.15
CA ASN A 74 -8.83 -4.59 -8.38
C ASN A 74 -8.44 -3.19 -8.88
N VAL A 75 -8.31 -2.28 -7.92
CA VAL A 75 -7.57 -1.03 -8.06
C VAL A 75 -6.27 -1.13 -7.26
N TYR A 76 -5.31 -0.29 -7.58
CA TYR A 76 -4.01 -0.28 -6.94
C TYR A 76 -3.82 1.07 -6.26
N LEU A 77 -3.65 1.04 -4.95
CA LEU A 77 -3.44 2.24 -4.14
C LEU A 77 -1.97 2.33 -3.75
N GLN A 78 -1.39 3.52 -3.84
CA GLN A 78 -0.04 3.71 -3.30
C GLN A 78 -0.05 3.43 -1.80
N ALA A 79 0.87 2.56 -1.37
CA ALA A 79 1.08 2.35 0.05
C ALA A 79 1.51 3.69 0.68
N ASP A 80 0.91 4.05 1.82
CA ASP A 80 1.30 5.24 2.55
C ASP A 80 2.82 5.16 2.86
N PRO A 81 3.64 6.10 2.33
CA PRO A 81 5.07 6.08 2.56
C PRO A 81 5.41 6.16 4.06
N LEU A 82 4.54 6.75 4.89
CA LEU A 82 4.72 6.78 6.34
C LEU A 82 4.44 5.40 6.96
N ALA A 83 3.37 4.73 6.57
CA ALA A 83 3.05 3.39 7.09
C ALA A 83 4.13 2.36 6.71
N SER A 84 4.71 2.47 5.52
CA SER A 84 5.83 1.61 5.09
C SER A 84 7.14 1.94 5.82
N ALA A 85 7.39 3.22 6.13
CA ALA A 85 8.52 3.64 6.95
C ALA A 85 8.39 3.15 8.41
N GLU A 86 7.21 3.24 9.02
CA GLU A 86 6.96 2.74 10.39
C GLU A 86 7.25 1.24 10.51
N LYS A 87 6.78 0.45 9.55
CA LYS A 87 7.04 -1.00 9.53
C LYS A 87 8.54 -1.29 9.41
N SER A 88 9.23 -0.58 8.52
CA SER A 88 10.68 -0.75 8.31
C SER A 88 11.49 -0.38 9.56
N LEU A 89 11.12 0.70 10.25
CA LEU A 89 11.73 1.11 11.52
C LEU A 89 11.48 0.08 12.63
N SER A 90 10.27 -0.49 12.69
CA SER A 90 9.93 -1.53 13.66
C SER A 90 10.74 -2.82 13.45
N GLU A 91 10.90 -3.25 12.19
CA GLU A 91 11.72 -4.42 11.85
C GLU A 91 13.20 -4.20 12.17
N ALA A 92 13.75 -3.03 11.83
CA ALA A 92 15.11 -2.66 12.21
C ALA A 92 15.33 -2.68 13.73
N GLY A 93 14.36 -2.16 14.50
CA GLY A 93 14.40 -2.18 15.96
C GLY A 93 14.44 -3.59 16.56
N LYS A 94 13.72 -4.56 15.97
CA LYS A 94 13.76 -5.96 16.40
C LYS A 94 15.13 -6.60 16.17
N ILE A 95 15.72 -6.38 15.00
CA ILE A 95 17.05 -6.92 14.65
C ILE A 95 18.12 -6.38 15.60
N VAL A 96 18.07 -5.09 15.92
CA VAL A 96 19.00 -4.47 16.87
C VAL A 96 18.86 -5.10 18.26
N LYS A 97 17.63 -5.30 18.73
CA LYS A 97 17.37 -5.94 20.02
C LYS A 97 17.89 -7.38 20.07
N GLU A 98 17.62 -8.18 19.04
CA GLU A 98 18.11 -9.56 18.95
C GLU A 98 19.63 -9.64 19.01
N LYS A 99 20.34 -8.76 18.30
CA LYS A 99 21.81 -8.69 18.36
C LYS A 99 22.33 -8.28 19.74
N ILE A 100 21.68 -7.34 20.42
CA ILE A 100 22.05 -6.94 21.79
C ILE A 100 21.85 -8.11 22.75
N ASP A 101 20.75 -8.83 22.63
CA ASP A 101 20.43 -9.99 23.47
C ASP A 101 21.43 -11.14 23.24
N GLU A 102 21.84 -11.40 21.99
CA GLU A 102 22.91 -12.35 21.66
C GLU A 102 24.26 -11.95 22.26
N ILE A 103 24.65 -10.68 22.15
CA ILE A 103 25.90 -10.18 22.72
C ILE A 103 25.90 -10.33 24.24
N ALA A 104 24.79 -9.96 24.90
CA ALA A 104 24.65 -10.09 26.35
C ALA A 104 24.72 -11.55 26.81
N LYS A 105 24.10 -12.47 26.06
CA LYS A 105 24.17 -13.91 26.32
C LYS A 105 25.61 -14.43 26.20
N ASN A 106 26.30 -14.09 25.12
CA ASN A 106 27.69 -14.50 24.89
C ASN A 106 28.66 -13.98 25.97
N ILE A 107 28.44 -12.76 26.47
CA ILE A 107 29.25 -12.20 27.56
C ILE A 107 29.03 -12.98 28.87
N ARG A 108 27.77 -13.29 29.21
CA ARG A 108 27.45 -14.09 30.40
C ARG A 108 28.03 -15.50 30.33
N GLU A 109 27.95 -16.14 29.16
CA GLU A 109 28.51 -17.49 28.95
C GLU A 109 30.03 -17.50 29.07
N ARG A 110 30.71 -16.42 28.63
CA ARG A 110 32.17 -16.28 28.80
C ARG A 110 32.56 -16.04 30.26
N GLN A 111 31.80 -15.23 31.01
CA GLN A 111 32.04 -15.02 32.44
C GLN A 111 31.83 -16.32 33.24
N ALA A 112 30.76 -17.06 32.96
CA ALA A 112 30.48 -18.34 33.63
C ALA A 112 31.56 -19.41 33.37
N LYS A 113 32.21 -19.40 32.19
CA LYS A 113 33.33 -20.30 31.89
C LYS A 113 34.67 -19.86 32.47
N GLY A 114 34.86 -18.56 32.72
CA GLY A 114 36.11 -18.03 33.28
C GLY A 114 36.28 -18.26 34.79
N ASP A 115 35.20 -18.47 35.54
CA ASP A 115 35.22 -18.75 36.98
C ASP A 115 35.36 -20.25 37.33
N SER A 116 35.58 -21.11 36.33
CA SER A 116 35.63 -22.59 36.49
C SER A 116 37.04 -23.20 36.39
N GLU A 117 38.11 -22.39 36.29
CA GLU A 117 39.52 -22.80 36.33
C GLU A 117 40.23 -22.24 37.58
#